data_AF-A0A947Z055-F1
#
_entry.id   AF-A0A947Z055-F1
#
_cell.length_a   1.000
_cell.length_b   1.000
_cell.length_c   1.000
_cell.angle_alpha   90.00
_cell.angle_beta   90.00
_cell.angle_gamma   90.00
#
_symmetry.space_group_name_H-M   'P 1'
#
loop_
_entity.id
_entity.type
_entity.pdbx_description
1 polymer ?
#
loop_
_entity_poly.entity_id
_entity_poly.type
_entity_poly.pdbx_seq_one_letter_code
_entity_poly.pdbx_strand_id
1 'polypeptide(L)'
;MRLVERLKEHSEELGKGVHKKLVRDLEARLDITLPEDFKEYLYELNYAAIFGDPIYGINPDDEMFDIYSQNKSKEHFRYGFLEIFANDIDGTIYIRPDTGAVYNSDFGEPIAKSFTEFVEILLRQGS
;
A
#
# COMPACT_ATOMS: atom_id res chain seq x y z
N MET A 1 8.27 11.54 13.42
CA MET A 1 7.01 10.81 13.67
C MET A 1 7.01 9.58 12.77
N ARG A 2 6.67 8.41 13.28
CA ARG A 2 6.65 7.17 12.50
C ARG A 2 5.47 7.19 11.53
N LEU A 3 5.57 6.46 10.41
CA LEU A 3 4.52 6.35 9.39
C LEU A 3 3.14 6.05 10.00
N VAL A 4 3.07 5.04 10.86
CA VAL A 4 1.84 4.59 11.52
C VAL A 4 1.23 5.70 12.39
N GLU A 5 2.05 6.49 13.07
CA GLU A 5 1.57 7.62 13.88
C GLU A 5 0.93 8.69 13.00
N ARG A 6 1.55 9.03 11.86
CA ARG A 6 0.98 9.97 10.88
C ARG A 6 -0.37 9.49 10.34
N LEU A 7 -0.47 8.21 9.98
CA LEU A 7 -1.72 7.64 9.47
C LEU A 7 -2.81 7.63 10.55
N LYS A 8 -2.46 7.35 11.82
CA LYS A 8 -3.39 7.40 12.95
C LYS A 8 -3.93 8.80 13.24
N GLU A 9 -3.10 9.82 13.07
CA GLU A 9 -3.51 11.22 13.25
C GLU A 9 -4.40 11.73 12.13
N HIS A 10 -4.17 11.26 10.91
CA HIS A 10 -4.89 11.71 9.72
C HIS A 10 -6.20 10.95 9.48
N SER A 11 -6.20 9.63 9.64
CA SER A 11 -7.31 8.79 9.20
C SER A 11 -8.47 8.77 10.21
N GLU A 12 -9.69 9.01 9.72
CA GLU A 12 -10.90 8.92 10.54
C GLU A 12 -11.21 7.48 10.95
N GLU A 13 -10.86 6.51 10.09
CA GLU A 13 -11.08 5.08 10.30
C GLU A 13 -9.76 4.31 10.21
N LEU A 14 -9.54 3.44 11.19
CA LEU A 14 -8.33 2.63 11.29
C LEU A 14 -8.70 1.16 11.40
N GLY A 15 -7.93 0.34 10.69
CA GLY A 15 -8.01 -1.11 10.83
C GLY A 15 -7.32 -1.64 12.07
N LYS A 16 -7.26 -2.96 12.13
CA LYS A 16 -6.41 -3.69 13.05
C LYS A 16 -5.32 -4.38 12.26
N GLY A 17 -4.08 -4.15 12.66
CA GLY A 17 -2.94 -4.82 12.07
C GLY A 17 -3.05 -6.35 12.09
N VAL A 18 -2.39 -6.98 11.11
CA VAL A 18 -2.40 -8.43 10.91
C VAL A 18 -1.16 -9.11 11.45
N HIS A 19 -1.29 -10.38 11.81
CA HIS A 19 -0.15 -11.17 12.25
C HIS A 19 0.90 -11.35 11.15
N LYS A 20 2.18 -11.38 11.53
CA LYS A 20 3.32 -11.62 10.63
C LYS A 20 3.15 -12.84 9.72
N LYS A 21 2.44 -13.88 10.19
CA LYS A 21 2.12 -15.06 9.39
C LYS A 21 1.29 -14.71 8.16
N LEU A 22 0.25 -13.88 8.29
CA LEU A 22 -0.62 -13.51 7.16
C LEU A 22 0.14 -12.74 6.08
N VAL A 23 1.05 -11.85 6.49
CA VAL A 23 1.92 -11.13 5.54
C VAL A 23 2.87 -12.09 4.82
N ARG A 24 3.48 -13.06 5.54
CA ARG A 24 4.31 -14.10 4.91
C ARG A 24 3.50 -14.99 3.95
N ASP A 25 2.27 -15.32 4.31
CA ASP A 25 1.38 -16.12 3.48
C ASP A 25 1.00 -15.33 2.20
N LEU A 26 0.78 -14.01 2.30
CA LEU A 26 0.59 -13.13 1.13
C LEU A 26 1.83 -13.08 0.24
N GLU A 27 3.01 -12.81 0.82
CA GLU A 27 4.30 -12.80 0.13
C GLU A 27 4.53 -14.10 -0.65
N ALA A 28 4.30 -15.26 -0.01
CA ALA A 28 4.42 -16.57 -0.64
C ALA A 28 3.39 -16.81 -1.75
N ARG A 29 2.15 -16.34 -1.58
CA ARG A 29 1.08 -16.50 -2.57
C ARG A 29 1.28 -15.63 -3.82
N LEU A 30 1.99 -14.51 -3.68
CA LEU A 30 2.32 -13.56 -4.73
C LEU A 30 3.75 -13.76 -5.28
N ASP A 31 4.59 -14.57 -4.63
CA ASP A 31 6.00 -14.77 -4.96
C ASP A 31 6.81 -13.46 -4.95
N ILE A 32 6.63 -12.66 -3.89
CA ILE A 32 7.30 -11.37 -3.69
C ILE A 32 7.83 -11.25 -2.26
N THR A 33 8.67 -10.24 -2.01
CA THR A 33 9.00 -9.77 -0.66
C THR A 33 8.53 -8.33 -0.54
N LEU A 34 7.71 -8.02 0.47
CA LEU A 34 7.19 -6.67 0.67
C LEU A 34 8.22 -5.77 1.35
N PRO A 35 8.27 -4.47 0.99
CA PRO A 35 9.08 -3.48 1.69
C PRO A 35 8.75 -3.41 3.19
N GLU A 36 9.76 -3.12 4.01
CA GLU A 36 9.61 -3.18 5.47
C GLU A 36 8.61 -2.15 6.01
N ASP A 37 8.57 -0.95 5.43
CA ASP A 37 7.64 0.10 5.85
C ASP A 37 6.19 -0.21 5.48
N PHE A 38 5.96 -0.85 4.33
CA PHE A 38 4.64 -1.36 3.98
C PHE A 38 4.21 -2.52 4.89
N LYS A 39 5.14 -3.41 5.26
CA LYS A 39 4.85 -4.46 6.26
C LYS A 39 4.53 -3.89 7.63
N GLU A 40 5.21 -2.84 8.09
CA GLU A 40 4.89 -2.15 9.35
C GLU A 40 3.46 -1.61 9.33
N TYR A 41 3.03 -0.99 8.24
CA TYR A 41 1.64 -0.59 8.03
C TYR A 41 0.67 -1.78 8.15
N LEU A 42 0.96 -2.92 7.51
CA LEU A 42 0.11 -4.11 7.61
C LEU A 42 0.07 -4.68 9.03
N TYR A 43 1.19 -4.69 9.74
CA TYR A 43 1.28 -5.23 11.10
C TYR A 43 0.56 -4.39 12.14
N GLU A 44 0.47 -3.08 11.93
CA GLU A 44 -0.08 -2.14 12.90
C GLU A 44 -1.52 -1.73 12.57
N LEU A 45 -1.82 -1.54 11.29
CA LEU A 45 -3.10 -0.96 10.84
C LEU A 45 -3.87 -1.89 9.92
N ASN A 46 -3.25 -2.46 8.87
CA ASN A 46 -3.88 -3.25 7.79
C ASN A 46 -5.03 -2.53 7.03
N TYR A 47 -5.46 -1.37 7.50
CA TYR A 47 -6.39 -0.46 6.86
C TYR A 47 -6.17 0.94 7.44
N ALA A 48 -6.08 1.92 6.56
CA ALA A 48 -6.15 3.34 6.85
C ALA A 48 -6.55 4.03 5.55
N ALA A 49 -7.20 5.18 5.65
CA ALA A 49 -7.55 6.02 4.52
C ALA A 49 -6.76 7.33 4.49
N ILE A 50 -6.36 7.76 3.29
CA ILE A 50 -5.79 9.08 3.01
C ILE A 50 -6.84 9.86 2.24
N PHE A 51 -7.28 11.00 2.79
CA PHE A 51 -8.40 11.81 2.31
C PHE A 51 -9.70 11.05 1.99
N GLY A 52 -9.95 9.93 2.70
CA GLY A 52 -11.12 9.07 2.49
C GLY A 52 -10.87 7.88 1.55
N ASP A 53 -9.74 7.86 0.84
CA ASP A 53 -9.38 6.75 -0.06
C ASP A 53 -8.58 5.68 0.68
N PRO A 54 -8.94 4.38 0.55
CA PRO A 54 -8.33 3.32 1.33
C PRO A 54 -6.95 2.92 0.79
N ILE A 55 -5.99 2.77 1.70
CA ILE A 55 -4.76 2.02 1.45
C ILE A 55 -5.10 0.52 1.52
N TYR A 56 -4.60 -0.24 0.55
CA TYR A 56 -4.92 -1.66 0.43
C TYR A 56 -4.27 -2.49 1.53
N GLY A 57 -5.00 -3.49 2.00
CA GLY A 57 -4.60 -4.38 3.10
C GLY A 57 -4.78 -5.85 2.77
N ILE A 58 -4.65 -6.71 3.78
CA ILE A 58 -4.96 -8.14 3.67
C ILE A 58 -6.38 -8.35 4.19
N ASN A 59 -7.35 -8.38 3.27
CA ASN A 59 -8.79 -8.39 3.57
C ASN A 59 -9.52 -9.32 2.58
N PRO A 60 -9.38 -10.65 2.70
CA PRO A 60 -9.92 -11.59 1.71
C PRO A 60 -11.45 -11.55 1.56
N ASP A 61 -12.15 -10.97 2.53
CA ASP A 61 -13.62 -10.80 2.50
C ASP A 61 -14.06 -9.53 1.75
N ASP A 62 -13.13 -8.61 1.45
CA ASP A 62 -13.37 -7.39 0.68
C ASP A 62 -12.35 -7.26 -0.46
N GLU A 63 -12.75 -7.72 -1.64
CA GLU A 63 -11.88 -7.72 -2.81
C GLU A 63 -11.49 -6.31 -3.27
N MET A 64 -12.23 -5.25 -2.91
CA MET A 64 -12.02 -3.90 -3.45
C MET A 64 -10.66 -3.31 -3.06
N PHE A 65 -10.17 -3.63 -1.87
CA PHE A 65 -8.88 -3.15 -1.35
C PHE A 65 -8.03 -4.29 -0.75
N ASP A 66 -8.30 -5.54 -1.13
CA ASP A 66 -7.42 -6.67 -0.82
C ASP A 66 -6.24 -6.73 -1.79
N ILE A 67 -5.02 -6.70 -1.22
CA ILE A 67 -3.78 -6.72 -1.99
C ILE A 67 -3.70 -7.94 -2.92
N TYR A 68 -4.12 -9.13 -2.48
CA TYR A 68 -4.01 -10.32 -3.32
C TYR A 68 -4.97 -10.23 -4.51
N SER A 69 -6.24 -9.91 -4.26
CA SER A 69 -7.29 -9.82 -5.27
C SER A 69 -6.99 -8.74 -6.31
N GLN A 70 -6.46 -7.58 -5.87
CA GLN A 70 -6.10 -6.49 -6.75
C GLN A 70 -4.82 -6.74 -7.57
N ASN A 71 -4.03 -7.79 -7.30
CA ASN A 71 -2.73 -7.97 -7.97
C ASN A 71 -2.58 -9.31 -8.71
N LYS A 72 -3.00 -10.43 -8.13
CA LYS A 72 -2.64 -11.81 -8.55
C LYS A 72 -2.76 -12.08 -10.06
N SER A 73 -3.78 -11.53 -10.73
CA SER A 73 -4.10 -11.79 -12.13
C SER A 73 -3.93 -10.59 -13.06
N LYS A 74 -3.50 -9.44 -12.52
CA LYS A 74 -3.41 -8.20 -13.27
C LYS A 74 -2.12 -8.06 -14.05
N GLU A 75 -2.16 -7.26 -15.10
CA GLU A 75 -1.01 -7.07 -16.00
C GLU A 75 0.15 -6.32 -15.32
N HIS A 76 -0.11 -5.24 -14.59
CA HIS A 76 0.92 -4.48 -13.85
C HIS A 76 1.74 -5.37 -12.91
N PHE A 77 1.09 -6.34 -12.27
CA PHE A 77 1.74 -7.26 -11.35
C PHE A 77 2.72 -8.20 -12.07
N ARG A 78 2.42 -8.61 -13.31
CA ARG A 78 3.36 -9.39 -14.15
C ARG A 78 4.63 -8.63 -14.49
N TYR A 79 4.56 -7.29 -14.49
CA TYR A 79 5.72 -6.41 -14.66
C TYR A 79 6.38 -6.01 -13.33
N GLY A 80 5.94 -6.61 -12.21
CA GLY A 80 6.52 -6.44 -10.88
C GLY A 80 5.97 -5.25 -10.09
N PHE A 81 4.84 -4.67 -10.50
CA PHE A 81 4.20 -3.56 -9.80
C PHE A 81 3.02 -4.04 -8.95
N LEU A 82 3.10 -3.80 -7.65
CA LEU A 82 2.07 -4.12 -6.67
C LEU A 82 1.17 -2.91 -6.46
N GLU A 83 -0.08 -2.97 -6.87
CA GLU A 83 -1.10 -1.95 -6.60
C GLU A 83 -1.44 -1.92 -5.10
N ILE A 84 -1.44 -0.72 -4.51
CA ILE A 84 -1.60 -0.53 -3.06
C ILE A 84 -2.57 0.60 -2.67
N PHE A 85 -2.99 1.42 -3.62
CA PHE A 85 -3.82 2.59 -3.38
C PHE A 85 -4.35 3.10 -4.72
N ALA A 86 -5.58 3.60 -4.74
CA ALA A 86 -6.13 4.28 -5.91
C ALA A 86 -7.12 5.35 -5.47
N ASN A 87 -7.08 6.52 -6.13
CA ASN A 87 -8.04 7.59 -5.93
C ASN A 87 -8.30 8.35 -7.25
N ASP A 88 -9.24 9.29 -7.22
CA ASP A 88 -9.61 10.10 -8.39
C ASP A 88 -8.59 11.19 -8.75
N ILE A 89 -7.66 11.53 -7.85
CA ILE A 89 -6.74 12.67 -8.00
C ILE A 89 -5.38 12.21 -8.52
N ASP A 90 -4.76 11.25 -7.83
CA ASP A 90 -3.43 10.70 -8.11
C ASP A 90 -3.49 9.44 -9.00
N GLY A 91 -4.69 8.88 -9.19
CA GLY A 91 -4.91 7.66 -9.94
C GLY A 91 -4.47 6.42 -9.17
N THR A 92 -4.12 5.36 -9.89
CA THR A 92 -3.65 4.11 -9.30
C THR A 92 -2.16 4.18 -8.96
N ILE A 93 -1.83 3.77 -7.74
CA ILE A 93 -0.49 3.83 -7.17
C ILE A 93 0.05 2.42 -6.92
N TYR A 94 1.32 2.24 -7.28
CA TYR A 94 2.00 0.97 -7.24
C TYR A 94 3.30 1.04 -6.46
N ILE A 95 3.66 -0.04 -5.78
CA ILE A 95 4.97 -0.28 -5.17
C ILE A 95 5.73 -1.33 -5.99
N ARG A 96 7.01 -1.12 -6.22
CA ARG A 96 7.97 -2.17 -6.64
C ARG A 96 8.45 -2.94 -5.40
N PRO A 97 8.07 -4.22 -5.20
CA PRO A 97 8.41 -4.92 -3.96
C PRO A 97 9.91 -5.10 -3.71
N ASP A 98 10.70 -5.20 -4.78
CA ASP A 98 12.16 -5.41 -4.72
C ASP A 98 12.97 -4.16 -4.35
N THR A 99 12.42 -2.97 -4.61
CA THR A 99 13.11 -1.68 -4.36
C THR A 99 12.40 -0.81 -3.33
N GLY A 100 11.12 -1.03 -3.10
CA GLY A 100 10.25 -0.16 -2.29
C GLY A 100 9.82 1.13 -3.00
N ALA A 101 10.30 1.39 -4.21
CA ALA A 101 9.97 2.58 -4.97
C ALA A 101 8.47 2.60 -5.37
N VAL A 102 7.87 3.79 -5.35
CA VAL A 102 6.44 4.01 -5.60
C VAL A 102 6.26 4.69 -6.95
N TYR A 103 5.26 4.27 -7.72
CA TYR A 103 4.96 4.71 -9.08
C TYR A 103 3.48 5.03 -9.24
N ASN A 104 3.15 5.93 -10.16
CA ASN A 104 1.81 6.10 -10.70
C ASN A 104 1.61 5.19 -11.94
N SER A 105 0.44 5.27 -12.59
CA SER A 105 0.09 4.46 -13.76
C SER A 105 0.91 4.74 -15.03
N ASP A 106 1.72 5.79 -15.06
CA ASP A 106 2.60 6.09 -16.21
C ASP A 106 3.87 5.22 -16.20
N PHE A 107 4.20 4.59 -15.06
CA PHE A 107 5.37 3.72 -14.87
C PHE A 107 6.71 4.31 -15.36
N GLY A 108 6.82 5.64 -15.35
CA GLY A 108 8.04 6.37 -15.71
C GLY A 108 9.08 6.34 -14.59
N GLU A 109 9.34 7.50 -14.00
CA GLU A 109 10.21 7.62 -12.82
C GLU A 109 9.41 7.39 -11.52
N PRO A 110 10.06 6.89 -10.45
CA PRO A 110 9.43 6.81 -9.14
C PRO A 110 8.92 8.17 -8.66
N ILE A 111 7.69 8.21 -8.14
CA ILE A 111 7.11 9.38 -7.48
C ILE A 111 7.52 9.48 -6.01
N ALA A 112 7.98 8.38 -5.43
CA ALA A 112 8.61 8.31 -4.12
C ALA A 112 9.56 7.11 -4.04
N LYS A 113 10.54 7.14 -3.12
CA LYS A 113 11.52 6.07 -2.94
C LYS A 113 11.06 4.97 -1.98
N SER A 114 9.97 5.22 -1.26
CA SER A 114 9.41 4.31 -0.25
C SER A 114 7.92 4.60 -0.04
N PHE A 115 7.20 3.64 0.54
CA PHE A 115 5.79 3.84 0.94
C PHE A 115 5.66 4.97 1.96
N THR A 116 6.61 5.04 2.91
CA THR A 116 6.64 6.13 3.91
C THR A 116 6.75 7.50 3.25
N GLU A 117 7.69 7.67 2.32
CA GLU A 117 7.87 8.95 1.62
C GLU A 117 6.64 9.32 0.80
N PHE A 118 6.01 8.34 0.13
CA PHE A 118 4.77 8.56 -0.61
C PHE A 118 3.64 9.09 0.29
N VAL A 119 3.39 8.44 1.43
CA VAL A 119 2.38 8.89 2.39
C VAL A 119 2.70 10.29 2.91
N GLU A 120 3.98 10.59 3.21
CA GLU A 120 4.37 11.93 3.64
C GLU A 120 4.15 13.00 2.57
N ILE A 121 4.35 12.68 1.29
CA ILE A 121 4.07 13.59 0.17
C ILE A 121 2.56 13.89 0.10
N LEU A 122 1.71 12.86 0.12
CA LEU A 122 0.26 13.05 0.07
C LEU A 122 -0.27 13.90 1.23
N LEU A 123 0.15 13.58 2.45
CA LEU A 123 -0.31 14.29 3.65
C LEU A 123 0.12 15.77 3.64
N ARG A 124 1.25 16.13 3.02
CA ARG A 124 1.68 17.53 2.88
C ARG A 124 0.90 18.30 1.82
N GLN A 125 0.42 17.63 0.78
CA GLN A 125 -0.29 18.29 -0.32
C GLN A 125 -1.75 18.63 0.02
N GLY A 126 -2.37 17.88 0.93
CA GLY A 126 -3.71 18.19 1.44
C GLY A 126 -3.74 18.97 2.76
N SER A 127 -2.59 19.50 3.22
CA SER A 127 -2.48 20.39 4.39
C SER A 127 -2.59 21.87 4.02
#